data_AF-A0A356EGW8-F1
#
_entry.id   AF-A0A356EGW8-F1
#
_cell.length_a   1.000
_cell.length_b   1.000
_cell.length_c   1.000
_cell.angle_alpha   90.00
_cell.angle_beta   90.00
_cell.angle_gamma   90.00
#
_symmetry.space_group_name_H-M   'P 1'
#
loop_
_entity.id
_entity.type
_entity.pdbx_description
1 polymer ?
#
loop_
_entity_poly.entity_id
_entity_poly.type
_entity_poly.pdbx_seq_one_letter_code
_entity_poly.pdbx_strand_id
1 'polypeptide(L)'
;MGMLVDVSQFLKPEVIIGGLVFTGVAIVAKVLGCGLPALFTGFNFKGALRIGVGMVPRGEVALIIAGIGMSAGILTPSVFGMSIMMTLITTVVAPFGLNTTLRLPGSGTRKLQAQGESETVEYQFPSEDVALLVTDTITHQLQSEGFYVKTMDIGDDIAQVRKNDTAFSMQLDGPRLEFQGTGDDIPIVHTAVFEAVATLNASFSRLKTDFDPASLNKQRADQAGPAERPPAGAAGLSASHASAFDPFCVSLDLQGDSKEAVIRELLGLLQTAGKIVSVDTALAEIMAREQSMSTGMQDGIAIPHAKSDTVEHLVAAVGLKRGGMDFASLDGQPTTIVVLSLSPKKHPEAHLEFLAGVGSILHDPAKRQEILQAGNAGALAHLLGA
;
A
#
# COMPACT_ATOMS: atom_id res chain seq x y z
N MET A 1 -36.61 27.67 5.69
CA MET A 1 -36.38 28.42 6.94
C MET A 1 -36.11 29.91 6.73
N GLY A 2 -35.27 30.31 5.76
CA GLY A 2 -34.99 31.74 5.50
C GLY A 2 -36.22 32.60 5.15
N MET A 3 -37.27 32.02 4.55
CA MET A 3 -38.53 32.73 4.24
C MET A 3 -39.40 33.10 5.46
N LEU A 4 -39.18 32.49 6.64
CA LEU A 4 -39.94 32.81 7.87
C LEU A 4 -39.27 33.93 8.68
N VAL A 5 -38.11 34.40 8.25
CA VAL A 5 -37.35 35.44 8.94
C VAL A 5 -37.81 36.80 8.42
N ASP A 6 -38.71 37.43 9.16
CA ASP A 6 -39.06 38.83 8.94
C ASP A 6 -37.93 39.73 9.45
N VAL A 7 -37.05 40.14 8.53
CA VAL A 7 -35.87 40.95 8.83
C VAL A 7 -36.23 42.31 9.42
N SER A 8 -37.45 42.81 9.15
CA SER A 8 -37.92 44.08 9.72
C SER A 8 -38.06 44.01 11.25
N GLN A 9 -38.24 42.82 11.82
CA GLN A 9 -38.32 42.64 13.27
C GLN A 9 -36.98 42.90 13.96
N PHE A 10 -35.84 42.71 13.29
CA PHE A 10 -34.52 43.00 13.87
C PHE A 10 -34.27 44.50 14.09
N LEU A 11 -35.04 45.37 13.42
CA LEU A 11 -34.95 46.82 13.61
C LEU A 11 -35.75 47.30 14.83
N LYS A 12 -36.61 46.45 15.40
CA LYS A 12 -37.42 46.81 16.56
C LYS A 12 -36.55 46.82 17.83
N PRO A 13 -36.56 47.91 18.62
CA PRO A 13 -35.78 48.00 19.87
C PRO A 13 -36.05 46.85 20.84
N GLU A 14 -37.30 46.37 20.90
CA GLU A 14 -37.73 45.25 21.74
C GLU A 14 -36.99 43.95 21.39
N VAL A 15 -36.82 43.66 20.11
CA VAL A 15 -36.13 42.44 19.63
C VAL A 15 -34.63 42.55 19.85
N ILE A 16 -34.04 43.73 19.62
CA ILE A 16 -32.62 43.98 19.86
C ILE A 16 -32.29 43.84 21.35
N ILE A 17 -33.01 44.55 22.22
CA ILE A 17 -32.75 44.51 23.66
C ILE A 17 -33.07 43.11 24.20
N GLY A 18 -34.25 42.57 23.85
CA GLY A 18 -34.69 41.25 24.30
C GLY A 18 -33.74 40.13 23.86
N GLY A 19 -33.30 40.14 22.61
CA GLY A 19 -32.40 39.11 22.11
C GLY A 19 -30.96 39.29 22.59
N LEU A 20 -30.46 40.50 22.86
CA LEU A 20 -29.16 40.70 23.52
C LEU A 20 -29.18 40.16 24.95
N VAL A 21 -30.22 40.47 25.72
CA VAL A 21 -30.41 39.92 27.07
C VAL A 21 -30.52 38.39 27.01
N PHE A 22 -31.33 37.88 26.09
CA PHE A 22 -31.51 36.44 25.92
C PHE A 22 -30.20 35.74 25.52
N THR A 23 -29.39 36.38 24.69
CA THR A 23 -28.03 35.93 24.33
C THR A 23 -27.13 35.86 25.56
N GLY A 24 -27.08 36.92 26.37
CA GLY A 24 -26.27 36.96 27.58
C GLY A 24 -26.65 35.83 28.55
N VAL A 25 -27.95 35.64 28.77
CA VAL A 25 -28.47 34.54 29.60
C VAL A 25 -28.10 33.18 29.01
N ALA A 26 -28.24 33.00 27.69
CA ALA A 26 -27.90 31.75 27.02
C ALA A 26 -26.41 31.39 27.15
N ILE A 27 -25.52 32.38 27.01
CA ILE A 27 -24.07 32.21 27.18
C ILE A 27 -23.76 31.79 28.62
N VAL A 28 -24.26 32.54 29.62
CA VAL A 28 -24.02 32.24 31.03
C VAL A 28 -24.54 30.85 31.40
N ALA A 29 -25.76 30.53 30.99
CA ALA A 29 -26.37 29.22 31.24
C ALA A 29 -25.54 28.07 30.63
N LYS A 30 -24.94 28.27 29.46
CA LYS A 30 -24.08 27.26 28.82
C LYS A 30 -22.72 27.14 29.48
N VAL A 31 -22.06 28.27 29.76
CA VAL A 31 -20.76 28.27 30.41
C VAL A 31 -20.84 27.63 31.79
N LEU A 32 -21.86 27.97 32.59
CA LEU A 32 -22.06 27.37 33.90
C LEU A 32 -22.61 25.94 33.81
N GLY A 33 -23.62 25.71 32.97
CA GLY A 33 -24.30 24.41 32.88
C GLY A 33 -23.42 23.29 32.33
N CYS A 34 -22.48 23.59 31.44
CA CYS A 34 -21.52 22.62 30.93
C CYS A 34 -20.19 22.66 31.71
N GLY A 35 -19.77 23.83 32.19
CA GLY A 35 -18.50 23.98 32.92
C GLY A 35 -18.54 23.38 34.33
N LEU A 36 -19.64 23.56 35.07
CA LEU A 36 -19.74 23.07 36.45
C LEU A 36 -19.67 21.53 36.54
N PRO A 37 -20.40 20.74 35.73
CA PRO A 37 -20.24 19.29 35.72
C PRO A 37 -18.83 18.83 35.34
N ALA A 38 -18.15 19.55 34.43
CA ALA A 38 -16.78 19.22 34.02
C ALA A 38 -15.78 19.27 35.20
N LEU A 39 -16.03 20.13 36.20
CA LEU A 39 -15.21 20.18 37.41
C LEU A 39 -15.28 18.88 38.23
N PHE A 40 -16.35 18.10 38.11
CA PHE A 40 -16.50 16.81 38.79
C PHE A 40 -15.92 15.64 37.99
N THR A 41 -15.62 15.81 36.70
CA THR A 41 -15.10 14.75 35.81
C THR A 41 -13.60 14.86 35.56
N GLY A 42 -12.86 15.54 36.45
CA GLY A 42 -11.40 15.62 36.39
C GLY A 42 -10.85 16.88 35.69
N PHE A 43 -11.70 17.82 35.27
CA PHE A 43 -11.24 19.11 34.72
C PHE A 43 -10.99 20.15 35.81
N ASN A 44 -10.00 21.01 35.58
CA ASN A 44 -9.76 22.19 36.41
C ASN A 44 -10.61 23.37 35.90
N PHE A 45 -10.56 24.51 36.58
CA PHE A 45 -11.36 25.68 36.19
C PHE A 45 -11.09 26.15 34.75
N LYS A 46 -9.86 26.02 34.25
CA LYS A 46 -9.51 26.36 32.87
C LYS A 46 -10.19 25.40 31.88
N GLY A 47 -10.14 24.09 32.14
CA GLY A 47 -10.80 23.10 31.29
C GLY A 47 -12.33 23.22 31.31
N ALA A 48 -12.91 23.43 32.49
CA ALA A 48 -14.33 23.69 32.65
C ALA A 48 -14.77 24.94 31.87
N LEU A 49 -13.98 26.02 31.89
CA LEU A 49 -14.26 27.23 31.11
C LEU A 49 -14.15 26.97 29.61
N ARG A 50 -13.12 26.25 29.14
CA ARG A 50 -12.96 25.87 27.72
C ARG A 50 -14.15 25.06 27.21
N ILE A 51 -14.60 24.06 27.99
CA ILE A 51 -15.79 23.25 27.66
C ILE A 51 -17.04 24.14 27.65
N GLY A 52 -17.24 24.95 28.69
CA GLY A 52 -18.40 25.84 28.80
C GLY A 52 -18.52 26.82 27.63
N VAL A 53 -17.41 27.47 27.25
CA VAL A 53 -17.36 28.41 26.13
C VAL A 53 -17.49 27.67 24.78
N GLY A 54 -16.90 26.49 24.63
CA GLY A 54 -17.05 25.67 23.43
C GLY A 54 -18.48 25.19 23.17
N MET A 55 -19.32 25.12 24.21
CA MET A 55 -20.72 24.70 24.13
C MET A 55 -21.71 25.87 24.01
N VAL A 56 -21.22 27.11 23.86
CA VAL A 56 -22.02 28.31 23.62
C VAL A 56 -22.74 28.34 22.26
N PRO A 57 -22.13 27.92 21.12
CA PRO A 57 -22.82 27.97 19.83
C PRO A 57 -24.16 27.23 19.87
N ARG A 58 -25.18 27.84 19.25
CA ARG A 58 -26.47 27.20 19.03
C ARG A 58 -26.59 26.80 17.57
N GLY A 59 -26.89 25.53 17.34
CA GLY A 59 -27.06 24.99 16.00
C GLY A 59 -28.46 25.19 15.45
N GLU A 60 -28.65 24.74 14.22
CA GLU A 60 -29.89 24.83 13.44
C GLU A 60 -31.11 24.24 14.16
N VAL A 61 -30.90 23.23 15.01
CA VAL A 61 -31.96 22.59 15.80
C VAL A 61 -32.74 23.61 16.65
N ALA A 62 -32.07 24.63 17.20
CA ALA A 62 -32.74 25.68 17.96
C ALA A 62 -33.71 26.49 17.10
N LEU A 63 -33.32 26.79 15.84
CA LEU A 63 -34.15 27.49 14.88
C LEU A 63 -35.28 26.62 14.35
N ILE A 64 -35.06 25.31 14.22
CA ILE A 64 -36.12 24.35 13.85
C ILE A 64 -37.22 24.35 14.90
N ILE A 65 -36.86 24.21 16.18
CA ILE A 65 -37.84 24.20 17.28
C ILE A 65 -38.56 25.55 17.37
N ALA A 66 -37.84 26.66 17.23
CA ALA A 66 -38.44 27.98 17.23
C ALA A 66 -39.40 28.17 16.02
N GLY A 67 -39.07 27.63 14.86
CA GLY A 67 -39.90 27.70 13.65
C GLY A 67 -41.19 26.87 13.78
N ILE A 68 -41.10 25.68 14.38
CA ILE A 68 -42.28 24.88 14.73
C ILE A 68 -43.14 25.64 15.74
N GLY A 69 -42.52 26.25 16.75
CA GLY A 69 -43.21 27.05 17.76
C GLY A 69 -43.96 28.26 17.19
N MET A 70 -43.39 28.96 16.22
CA MET A 70 -44.09 30.05 15.52
C MET A 70 -45.26 29.51 14.68
N SER A 71 -45.03 28.43 13.93
CA SER A 71 -46.05 27.84 13.05
C SER A 71 -47.24 27.28 13.84
N ALA A 72 -47.00 26.80 15.06
CA ALA A 72 -48.02 26.36 16.01
C ALA A 72 -48.72 27.52 16.75
N GLY A 73 -48.32 28.78 16.52
CA GLY A 73 -48.86 29.96 17.20
C GLY A 73 -48.40 30.12 18.66
N ILE A 74 -47.43 29.33 19.11
CA ILE A 74 -46.89 29.36 20.48
C ILE A 74 -45.91 30.53 20.64
N LEU A 75 -45.09 30.79 19.63
CA LEU A 75 -44.11 31.87 19.64
C LEU A 75 -44.58 33.05 18.79
N THR A 76 -44.45 34.25 19.33
CA THR A 76 -44.68 35.48 18.58
C THR A 76 -43.51 35.74 17.61
N PRO A 77 -43.74 36.49 16.52
CA PRO A 77 -42.67 36.88 15.59
C PRO A 77 -41.48 37.56 16.26
N SER A 78 -41.73 38.37 17.30
CA SER A 78 -40.69 39.03 18.08
C SER A 78 -39.79 38.02 18.83
N VAL A 79 -40.37 37.00 19.46
CA VAL A 79 -39.62 35.96 20.20
C VAL A 79 -38.83 35.06 19.25
N PHE A 80 -39.38 34.78 18.07
CA PHE A 80 -38.63 34.09 17.03
C PHE A 80 -37.44 34.91 16.53
N GLY A 81 -37.63 36.22 16.29
CA GLY A 81 -36.54 37.14 15.96
C GLY A 81 -35.45 37.18 17.02
N MET A 82 -35.80 37.25 18.31
CA MET A 82 -34.85 37.15 19.41
C MET A 82 -34.07 35.84 19.41
N SER A 83 -34.73 34.72 19.07
CA SER A 83 -34.12 33.39 19.03
C SER A 83 -33.12 33.26 17.87
N ILE A 84 -33.42 33.84 16.71
CA ILE A 84 -32.49 33.93 15.58
C ILE A 84 -31.28 34.79 15.95
N MET A 85 -31.53 35.97 16.53
CA MET A 85 -30.44 36.86 16.93
C MET A 85 -29.52 36.19 17.94
N MET A 86 -30.08 35.50 18.94
CA MET A 86 -29.29 34.73 19.91
C MET A 86 -28.47 33.63 19.23
N THR A 87 -29.06 32.89 18.29
CA THR A 87 -28.35 31.82 17.57
C THR A 87 -27.19 32.37 16.73
N LEU A 88 -27.40 33.49 16.05
CA LEU A 88 -26.38 34.14 15.24
C LEU A 88 -25.25 34.71 16.12
N ILE A 89 -25.59 35.48 17.17
CA ILE A 89 -24.58 36.09 18.05
C ILE A 89 -23.79 35.02 18.80
N THR A 90 -24.44 34.00 19.37
CA THR A 90 -23.72 32.91 20.07
C THR A 90 -22.77 32.15 19.16
N THR A 91 -23.16 31.90 17.91
CA THR A 91 -22.32 31.23 16.91
C THR A 91 -21.14 32.09 16.49
N VAL A 92 -21.33 33.41 16.34
CA VAL A 92 -20.24 34.34 16.00
C VAL A 92 -19.28 34.54 17.18
N VAL A 93 -19.78 34.67 18.41
CA VAL A 93 -18.96 34.93 19.60
C VAL A 93 -18.14 33.70 20.00
N ALA A 94 -18.67 32.51 19.82
CA ALA A 94 -18.04 31.28 20.26
C ALA A 94 -16.61 31.02 19.73
N PRO A 95 -16.29 31.12 18.43
CA PRO A 95 -14.92 30.90 17.95
C PRO A 95 -13.91 31.87 18.58
N PHE A 96 -14.28 33.15 18.75
CA PHE A 96 -13.43 34.14 19.42
C PHE A 96 -13.26 33.83 20.90
N GLY A 97 -14.34 33.51 21.59
CA GLY A 97 -14.32 33.12 23.00
C GLY A 97 -13.47 31.86 23.22
N LEU A 98 -13.71 30.81 22.43
CA LEU A 98 -13.01 29.54 22.54
C LEU A 98 -11.52 29.72 22.27
N ASN A 99 -11.15 30.39 21.18
CA ASN A 99 -9.75 30.68 20.86
C ASN A 99 -9.04 31.43 22.00
N THR A 100 -9.72 32.42 22.60
CA THR A 100 -9.18 33.15 23.75
C THR A 100 -8.94 32.22 24.96
N THR A 101 -9.87 31.31 25.24
CA THR A 101 -9.71 30.34 26.34
C THR A 101 -8.66 29.26 26.07
N LEU A 102 -8.42 28.92 24.80
CA LEU A 102 -7.38 27.97 24.38
C LEU A 102 -5.97 28.60 24.44
N ARG A 103 -5.85 29.91 24.24
CA ARG A 103 -4.58 30.65 24.40
C ARG A 103 -4.08 30.73 25.83
N LEU A 104 -4.93 30.48 26.84
CA LEU A 104 -4.50 30.45 28.24
C LEU A 104 -3.53 29.28 28.47
N PRO A 105 -2.29 29.52 28.91
CA PRO A 105 -1.29 28.47 29.06
C PRO A 105 -1.65 27.48 30.19
N GLY A 106 -1.27 26.22 30.00
CA GLY A 106 -1.44 25.12 30.95
C GLY A 106 -2.59 24.17 30.65
N SER A 107 -2.52 22.99 31.27
CA SER A 107 -3.53 21.93 31.11
C SER A 107 -4.89 22.36 31.64
N GLY A 108 -5.96 21.90 30.98
CA GLY A 108 -7.34 22.05 31.42
C GLY A 108 -7.80 20.97 32.39
N THR A 109 -6.96 19.97 32.68
CA THR A 109 -7.30 18.84 33.55
C THR A 109 -6.60 18.94 34.91
N ARG A 110 -7.20 18.37 35.97
CA ARG A 110 -6.62 18.34 37.34
C ARG A 110 -5.54 17.29 37.48
N LYS A 111 -5.72 16.17 36.80
CA LYS A 111 -4.66 15.20 36.50
C LYS A 111 -4.41 15.31 35.01
N LEU A 112 -3.15 15.48 34.60
CA LEU A 112 -2.78 15.06 33.26
C LEU A 112 -3.17 13.58 33.20
N GLN A 113 -4.21 13.25 32.43
CA GLN A 113 -4.28 11.90 31.93
C GLN A 113 -2.95 11.77 31.21
N ALA A 114 -2.11 10.83 31.65
CA ALA A 114 -1.02 10.41 30.81
C ALA A 114 -1.71 9.99 29.51
N GLN A 115 -1.69 10.85 28.49
CA GLN A 115 -1.30 10.35 27.20
C GLN A 115 0.01 9.67 27.54
N GLY A 116 0.00 8.35 27.72
CA GLY A 116 1.24 7.61 27.90
C GLY A 116 2.16 8.17 26.85
N GLU A 117 3.31 8.72 27.26
CA GLU A 117 4.28 9.24 26.30
C GLU A 117 4.40 8.14 25.25
N SER A 118 3.99 8.47 24.02
CA SER A 118 3.95 7.45 22.99
C SER A 118 5.41 7.11 22.74
N GLU A 119 5.80 5.92 23.15
CA GLU A 119 7.14 5.43 22.96
C GLU A 119 7.23 4.90 21.54
N THR A 120 8.26 5.37 20.84
CA THR A 120 8.61 4.88 19.52
C THR A 120 9.78 3.92 19.67
N VAL A 121 9.64 2.72 19.11
CA VAL A 121 10.69 1.71 19.02
C VAL A 121 10.94 1.40 17.55
N GLU A 122 12.21 1.43 17.15
CA GLU A 122 12.63 1.26 15.77
C GLU A 122 13.54 0.03 15.62
N TYR A 123 13.31 -0.73 14.56
CA TYR A 123 14.14 -1.86 14.18
C TYR A 123 14.69 -1.70 12.77
N GLN A 124 16.02 -1.73 12.67
CA GLN A 124 16.73 -1.70 11.40
C GLN A 124 16.98 -3.13 10.91
N PHE A 125 16.44 -3.48 9.74
CA PHE A 125 16.71 -4.76 9.08
C PHE A 125 17.76 -4.63 7.96
N PRO A 126 18.35 -5.74 7.51
CA PRO A 126 19.39 -5.73 6.46
C PRO A 126 18.90 -5.28 5.08
N SER A 127 17.61 -5.49 4.78
CA SER A 127 16.97 -5.05 3.54
C SER A 127 15.47 -4.80 3.78
N GLU A 128 14.86 -4.06 2.86
CA GLU A 128 13.42 -3.82 2.82
C GLU A 128 12.63 -5.15 2.71
N ASP A 129 13.09 -6.10 1.90
CA ASP A 129 12.46 -7.43 1.79
C ASP A 129 12.39 -8.18 3.13
N VAL A 130 13.46 -8.09 3.94
CA VAL A 130 13.50 -8.73 5.26
C VAL A 130 12.54 -8.01 6.21
N ALA A 131 12.51 -6.68 6.19
CA ALA A 131 11.59 -5.90 7.00
C ALA A 131 10.13 -6.22 6.66
N LEU A 132 9.79 -6.34 5.38
CA LEU A 132 8.46 -6.71 4.89
C LEU A 132 8.06 -8.12 5.34
N LEU A 133 8.96 -9.12 5.20
CA LEU A 133 8.71 -10.48 5.68
C LEU A 133 8.47 -10.54 7.19
N VAL A 134 9.24 -9.78 7.97
CA VAL A 134 9.07 -9.68 9.42
C VAL A 134 7.72 -9.04 9.74
N THR A 135 7.37 -7.95 9.07
CA THR A 135 6.09 -7.22 9.23
C THR A 135 4.88 -8.13 8.96
N ASP A 136 4.93 -8.90 7.87
CA ASP A 136 3.88 -9.87 7.53
C ASP A 136 3.78 -11.00 8.56
N THR A 137 4.93 -11.50 9.02
CA THR A 137 4.97 -12.57 10.04
C THR A 137 4.38 -12.08 11.37
N ILE A 138 4.76 -10.87 11.82
CA ILE A 138 4.21 -10.21 13.01
C ILE A 138 2.70 -10.05 12.88
N THR A 139 2.24 -9.53 11.73
CA THR A 139 0.82 -9.32 11.46
C THR A 139 0.03 -10.62 11.59
N HIS A 140 0.52 -11.69 10.95
CA HIS A 140 -0.13 -12.99 11.00
C HIS A 140 -0.12 -13.59 12.43
N GLN A 141 1.00 -13.49 13.15
CA GLN A 141 1.10 -13.96 14.54
C GLN A 141 0.12 -13.21 15.46
N LEU A 142 0.12 -11.88 15.42
CA LEU A 142 -0.79 -11.04 16.20
C LEU A 142 -2.26 -11.38 15.89
N GLN A 143 -2.62 -11.51 14.62
CA GLN A 143 -3.98 -11.92 14.23
C GLN A 143 -4.35 -13.31 14.77
N SER A 144 -3.41 -14.27 14.73
CA SER A 144 -3.62 -15.62 15.28
C SER A 144 -3.83 -15.62 16.79
N GLU A 145 -3.24 -14.65 17.50
CA GLU A 145 -3.47 -14.43 18.92
C GLU A 145 -4.74 -13.62 19.22
N GLY A 146 -5.49 -13.20 18.19
CA GLY A 146 -6.74 -12.45 18.34
C GLY A 146 -6.56 -10.94 18.45
N PHE A 147 -5.41 -10.40 18.05
CA PHE A 147 -5.29 -8.96 17.80
C PHE A 147 -6.00 -8.59 16.50
N TYR A 148 -6.66 -7.44 16.51
CA TYR A 148 -7.18 -6.83 15.31
C TYR A 148 -6.10 -5.95 14.69
N VAL A 149 -5.61 -6.34 13.52
CA VAL A 149 -4.61 -5.58 12.75
C VAL A 149 -5.28 -5.00 11.51
N LYS A 150 -5.26 -3.68 11.36
CA LYS A 150 -5.88 -2.98 10.22
C LYS A 150 -4.87 -2.06 9.55
N THR A 151 -4.62 -2.28 8.27
CA THR A 151 -3.86 -1.37 7.41
C THR A 151 -4.69 -0.13 7.10
N MET A 152 -4.13 1.06 7.32
CA MET A 152 -4.87 2.33 7.25
C MET A 152 -4.76 3.03 5.90
N ASP A 153 -3.70 2.78 5.13
CA ASP A 153 -3.51 3.32 3.78
C ASP A 153 -2.69 2.35 2.92
N ILE A 154 -2.90 2.39 1.60
CA ILE A 154 -2.15 1.60 0.60
C ILE A 154 -0.79 2.30 0.30
N GLY A 155 -0.64 3.57 0.66
CA GLY A 155 0.56 4.38 0.36
C GLY A 155 1.59 4.50 1.49
N ASP A 156 1.18 4.43 2.75
CA ASP A 156 2.03 4.77 3.90
C ASP A 156 2.39 3.56 4.81
N ASP A 157 1.95 2.34 4.45
CA ASP A 157 2.23 1.07 5.16
C ASP A 157 2.03 1.12 6.69
N ILE A 158 1.09 1.95 7.16
CA ILE A 158 0.74 2.04 8.58
C ILE A 158 -0.33 1.00 8.92
N ALA A 159 -0.01 0.10 9.83
CA ALA A 159 -0.93 -0.86 10.43
C ALA A 159 -1.24 -0.49 11.89
N GLN A 160 -2.53 -0.46 12.24
CA GLN A 160 -2.98 -0.29 13.62
C GLN A 160 -3.29 -1.65 14.24
N VAL A 161 -2.68 -1.95 15.39
CA VAL A 161 -2.84 -3.19 16.14
C VAL A 161 -3.61 -2.93 17.43
N ARG A 162 -4.69 -3.68 17.69
CA ARG A 162 -5.52 -3.50 18.89
C ARG A 162 -6.03 -4.82 19.45
N LYS A 163 -5.99 -4.96 20.77
CA LYS A 163 -6.64 -6.05 21.52
C LYS A 163 -6.87 -5.62 22.96
N ASN A 164 -8.12 -5.67 23.43
CA ASN A 164 -8.50 -5.20 24.76
C ASN A 164 -8.02 -3.75 25.00
N ASP A 165 -7.18 -3.53 26.01
CA ASP A 165 -6.58 -2.23 26.36
C ASP A 165 -5.25 -1.96 25.65
N THR A 166 -4.69 -2.93 24.92
CA THR A 166 -3.44 -2.78 24.16
C THR A 166 -3.73 -2.18 22.79
N ALA A 167 -3.04 -1.09 22.46
CA ALA A 167 -3.16 -0.43 21.16
C ALA A 167 -1.83 0.21 20.77
N PHE A 168 -1.25 -0.25 19.66
CA PHE A 168 -0.05 0.33 19.07
C PHE A 168 -0.17 0.36 17.54
N SER A 169 0.72 1.11 16.91
CA SER A 169 0.85 1.17 15.46
C SER A 169 2.20 0.61 15.04
N MET A 170 2.26 0.13 13.81
CA MET A 170 3.43 -0.39 13.14
C MET A 170 3.51 0.27 11.77
N GLN A 171 4.68 0.74 11.38
CA GLN A 171 4.93 1.39 10.10
C GLN A 171 6.23 0.89 9.48
N LEU A 172 6.17 0.56 8.19
CA LEU A 172 7.34 0.19 7.40
C LEU A 172 7.85 1.41 6.62
N ASP A 173 9.15 1.72 6.73
CA ASP A 173 9.84 2.75 5.95
C ASP A 173 11.15 2.17 5.38
N GLY A 174 11.04 1.58 4.19
CA GLY A 174 12.13 0.82 3.56
C GLY A 174 12.62 -0.32 4.46
N PRO A 175 13.91 -0.37 4.84
CA PRO A 175 14.43 -1.42 5.73
C PRO A 175 14.14 -1.18 7.23
N ARG A 176 13.35 -0.15 7.58
CA ARG A 176 13.09 0.25 8.96
C ARG A 176 11.65 -0.06 9.33
N LEU A 177 11.47 -0.73 10.47
CA LEU A 177 10.16 -1.02 11.04
C LEU A 177 10.00 -0.23 12.34
N GLU A 178 9.07 0.71 12.34
CA GLU A 178 8.75 1.57 13.47
C GLU A 178 7.48 1.07 14.18
N PHE A 179 7.51 1.07 15.51
CA PHE A 179 6.35 0.83 16.34
C PHE A 179 6.11 2.02 17.25
N GLN A 180 4.85 2.44 17.37
CA GLN A 180 4.47 3.53 18.24
C GLN A 180 3.28 3.10 19.11
N GLY A 181 3.49 3.10 20.42
CA GLY A 181 2.52 2.65 21.44
C GLY A 181 2.75 3.32 22.78
N THR A 182 2.07 2.87 23.83
CA THR A 182 2.38 3.31 25.20
C THR A 182 3.51 2.47 25.80
N GLY A 183 4.18 2.96 26.85
CA GLY A 183 5.25 2.21 27.53
C GLY A 183 4.84 0.80 27.99
N ASP A 184 3.56 0.59 28.31
CA ASP A 184 3.02 -0.73 28.69
C ASP A 184 2.91 -1.69 27.49
N ASP A 185 2.86 -1.18 26.25
CA ASP A 185 2.75 -1.96 25.02
C ASP A 185 4.13 -2.38 24.46
N ILE A 186 5.19 -1.64 24.78
CA ILE A 186 6.55 -1.85 24.26
C ILE A 186 7.09 -3.28 24.49
N PRO A 187 6.89 -3.92 25.65
CA PRO A 187 7.32 -5.31 25.84
C PRO A 187 6.66 -6.30 24.86
N ILE A 188 5.40 -6.06 24.48
CA ILE A 188 4.68 -6.89 23.50
C ILE A 188 5.30 -6.72 22.11
N VAL A 189 5.61 -5.47 21.73
CA VAL A 189 6.31 -5.16 20.48
C VAL A 189 7.64 -5.91 20.40
N HIS A 190 8.47 -5.83 21.45
CA HIS A 190 9.76 -6.51 21.48
C HIS A 190 9.63 -8.04 21.31
N THR A 191 8.63 -8.63 21.99
CA THR A 191 8.38 -10.06 21.91
C THR A 191 7.93 -10.47 20.50
N ALA A 192 6.97 -9.74 19.91
CA ALA A 192 6.47 -10.03 18.58
C ALA A 192 7.56 -9.96 17.51
N VAL A 193 8.43 -8.94 17.56
CA VAL A 193 9.56 -8.83 16.61
C VAL A 193 10.54 -9.99 16.78
N PHE A 194 10.89 -10.34 18.03
CA PHE A 194 11.81 -11.45 18.29
C PHE A 194 11.25 -12.79 17.81
N GLU A 195 9.98 -13.07 18.08
CA GLU A 195 9.31 -14.30 17.65
C GLU A 195 9.16 -14.39 16.13
N ALA A 196 8.85 -13.28 15.47
CA ALA A 196 8.77 -13.22 14.01
C ALA A 196 10.13 -13.52 13.37
N VAL A 197 11.20 -12.88 13.84
CA VAL A 197 12.58 -13.14 13.36
C VAL A 197 12.99 -14.59 13.62
N ALA A 198 12.72 -15.13 14.80
CA ALA A 198 13.02 -16.52 15.13
C ALA A 198 12.25 -17.51 14.22
N THR A 199 10.97 -17.22 13.97
CA THR A 199 10.09 -18.02 13.10
C THR A 199 10.59 -17.99 11.66
N LEU A 200 10.93 -16.82 11.13
CA LEU A 200 11.48 -16.69 9.79
C LEU A 200 12.82 -17.42 9.66
N ASN A 201 13.71 -17.27 10.63
CA ASN A 201 15.00 -17.97 10.61
C ASN A 201 14.85 -19.50 10.59
N ALA A 202 13.89 -20.04 11.36
CA ALA A 202 13.56 -21.46 11.32
C ALA A 202 12.95 -21.88 9.96
N SER A 203 12.05 -21.07 9.40
CA SER A 203 11.44 -21.32 8.08
C SER A 203 12.46 -21.29 6.95
N PHE A 204 13.36 -20.31 6.94
CA PHE A 204 14.43 -20.23 5.94
C PHE A 204 15.42 -21.39 6.07
N SER A 205 15.72 -21.82 7.29
CA SER A 205 16.58 -22.99 7.50
C SER A 205 15.95 -24.24 6.88
N ARG A 206 14.66 -24.49 7.13
CA ARG A 206 13.91 -25.61 6.52
C ARG A 206 13.81 -25.49 5.01
N LEU A 207 13.52 -24.29 4.48
CA LEU A 207 13.45 -24.06 3.04
C LEU A 207 14.80 -24.32 2.38
N LYS A 208 15.91 -24.02 3.04
CA LYS A 208 17.26 -24.26 2.51
C LYS A 208 17.67 -25.73 2.58
N THR A 209 17.27 -26.46 3.62
CA THR A 209 17.71 -27.85 3.83
C THR A 209 16.77 -28.89 3.23
N ASP A 210 15.47 -28.64 3.26
CA ASP A 210 14.46 -29.67 3.05
C ASP A 210 13.68 -29.48 1.74
N PHE A 211 13.84 -28.33 1.08
CA PHE A 211 13.08 -27.99 -0.11
C PHE A 211 13.96 -27.95 -1.36
N ASP A 212 13.68 -28.86 -2.29
CA ASP A 212 14.22 -28.83 -3.65
C ASP A 212 13.27 -28.01 -4.56
N PRO A 213 13.68 -26.85 -5.10
CA PRO A 213 12.85 -26.06 -6.00
C PRO A 213 12.37 -26.84 -7.23
N ALA A 214 13.13 -27.82 -7.71
CA ALA A 214 12.74 -28.66 -8.85
C ALA A 214 11.55 -29.58 -8.53
N SER A 215 11.26 -29.83 -7.25
CA SER A 215 10.11 -30.63 -6.83
C SER A 215 8.76 -29.94 -7.10
N LEU A 216 8.71 -28.60 -7.16
CA LEU A 216 7.50 -27.86 -7.54
C LEU A 216 7.06 -28.17 -8.97
N ASN A 217 8.03 -28.30 -9.89
CA ASN A 217 7.76 -28.68 -11.27
C ASN A 217 7.23 -30.11 -11.37
N LYS A 218 7.75 -31.03 -10.55
CA LYS A 218 7.25 -32.41 -10.48
C LYS A 218 5.84 -32.48 -9.90
N GLN A 219 5.56 -31.74 -8.82
CA GLN A 219 4.21 -31.65 -8.25
C GLN A 219 3.19 -31.08 -9.24
N ARG A 220 3.59 -30.11 -10.06
CA ARG A 220 2.74 -29.59 -11.15
C ARG A 220 2.49 -30.63 -12.23
N ALA A 221 3.49 -31.43 -12.59
CA ALA A 221 3.35 -32.54 -13.54
C ALA A 221 2.48 -33.68 -12.99
N ASP A 222 2.57 -33.98 -11.69
CA ASP A 222 1.83 -35.05 -11.03
C ASP A 222 0.37 -34.69 -10.72
N GLN A 223 0.07 -33.40 -10.48
CA GLN A 223 -1.30 -32.89 -10.31
C GLN A 223 -2.05 -32.74 -11.64
N ALA A 224 -1.36 -32.80 -12.78
CA ALA A 224 -1.99 -32.90 -14.09
C ALA A 224 -2.53 -34.32 -14.31
N GLY A 225 -3.71 -34.62 -13.74
CA GLY A 225 -4.44 -35.85 -14.02
C GLY A 225 -4.77 -36.00 -15.53
N PRO A 226 -5.30 -37.16 -15.97
CA PRO A 226 -5.54 -37.46 -17.39
C PRO A 226 -6.55 -36.55 -18.14
N ALA A 227 -7.05 -35.48 -17.52
CA ALA A 227 -8.19 -34.69 -18.00
C ALA A 227 -8.02 -33.16 -17.97
N GLU A 228 -6.84 -32.61 -17.69
CA GLU A 228 -6.55 -31.17 -17.88
C GLU A 228 -5.18 -30.96 -18.50
N ARG A 229 -4.90 -31.66 -19.62
CA ARG A 229 -3.99 -31.06 -20.59
C ARG A 229 -4.71 -29.83 -21.14
N PRO A 230 -4.12 -28.63 -21.09
CA PRO A 230 -4.67 -27.52 -21.85
C PRO A 230 -4.87 -28.01 -23.29
N PRO A 231 -6.01 -27.70 -23.92
CA PRO A 231 -6.31 -28.24 -25.25
C PRO A 231 -5.11 -27.99 -26.15
N ALA A 232 -4.65 -29.05 -26.82
CA ALA A 232 -3.60 -28.95 -27.82
C ALA A 232 -4.05 -27.90 -28.86
N GLY A 233 -3.54 -26.68 -28.72
CA GLY A 233 -4.00 -25.50 -29.47
C GLY A 233 -4.26 -24.21 -28.65
N ALA A 234 -4.15 -24.21 -27.31
CA ALA A 234 -4.35 -22.99 -26.49
C ALA A 234 -3.08 -22.52 -25.74
N ALA A 235 -1.89 -22.86 -26.23
CA ALA A 235 -0.60 -22.52 -25.64
C ALA A 235 0.15 -21.44 -26.46
N GLY A 236 -0.57 -20.38 -26.84
CA GLY A 236 0.02 -19.21 -27.49
C GLY A 236 0.17 -18.07 -26.48
N LEU A 237 1.15 -17.19 -26.69
CA LEU A 237 1.13 -15.89 -26.02
C LEU A 237 -0.14 -15.14 -26.42
N SER A 238 -0.71 -14.34 -25.51
CA SER A 238 -1.77 -13.42 -25.91
C SER A 238 -1.26 -12.51 -27.05
N ALA A 239 -2.15 -12.03 -27.92
CA ALA A 239 -1.77 -11.19 -29.06
C ALA A 239 -0.94 -9.95 -28.65
N SER A 240 -1.11 -9.46 -27.41
CA SER A 240 -0.34 -8.34 -26.85
C SER A 240 1.07 -8.73 -26.39
N HIS A 241 1.34 -10.00 -26.13
CA HIS A 241 2.65 -10.52 -25.71
C HIS A 241 3.45 -11.11 -26.87
N ALA A 242 2.77 -11.60 -27.92
CA ALA A 242 3.41 -12.02 -29.17
C ALA A 242 4.21 -10.89 -29.83
N SER A 243 3.74 -9.63 -29.73
CA SER A 243 4.43 -8.44 -30.25
C SER A 243 5.74 -8.10 -29.53
N ALA A 244 6.06 -8.76 -28.42
CA ALA A 244 7.34 -8.57 -27.75
C ALA A 244 8.52 -9.13 -28.57
N PHE A 245 8.26 -10.17 -29.38
CA PHE A 245 9.26 -10.83 -30.21
C PHE A 245 9.40 -10.15 -31.57
N ASP A 246 10.32 -9.20 -31.63
CA ASP A 246 10.68 -8.51 -32.85
C ASP A 246 11.85 -9.21 -33.54
N PRO A 247 11.78 -9.47 -34.86
CA PRO A 247 12.89 -10.03 -35.63
C PRO A 247 14.22 -9.27 -35.48
N PHE A 248 14.20 -7.96 -35.19
CA PHE A 248 15.42 -7.16 -34.94
C PHE A 248 16.06 -7.44 -33.57
N CYS A 249 15.34 -8.11 -32.67
CA CYS A 249 15.79 -8.47 -31.32
C CYS A 249 16.16 -9.95 -31.21
N VAL A 250 16.56 -10.57 -32.33
CA VAL A 250 16.88 -12.00 -32.41
C VAL A 250 18.31 -12.21 -32.90
N SER A 251 19.08 -13.00 -32.14
CA SER A 251 20.38 -13.55 -32.57
C SER A 251 20.27 -15.06 -32.78
N LEU A 252 20.68 -15.51 -33.96
CA LEU A 252 20.74 -16.94 -34.27
C LEU A 252 22.04 -17.60 -33.81
N ASP A 253 23.05 -16.82 -33.43
CA ASP A 253 24.35 -17.34 -33.03
C ASP A 253 25.00 -16.39 -32.02
N LEU A 254 24.71 -16.61 -30.75
CA LEU A 254 25.27 -15.85 -29.64
C LEU A 254 26.78 -16.08 -29.53
N GLN A 255 27.55 -15.00 -29.46
CA GLN A 255 29.01 -15.08 -29.39
C GLN A 255 29.53 -15.04 -27.95
N GLY A 256 28.77 -14.52 -26.98
CA GLY A 256 29.20 -14.45 -25.59
C GLY A 256 29.57 -15.81 -24.97
N ASP A 257 30.66 -15.82 -24.20
CA ASP A 257 31.20 -17.03 -23.52
C ASP A 257 30.92 -17.04 -22.01
N SER A 258 30.21 -16.03 -21.51
CA SER A 258 29.75 -15.93 -20.12
C SER A 258 28.30 -15.47 -20.08
N LYS A 259 27.60 -15.73 -18.96
CA LYS A 259 26.20 -15.27 -18.78
C LYS A 259 26.08 -13.77 -19.03
N GLU A 260 26.97 -12.99 -18.41
CA GLU A 260 26.95 -11.53 -18.55
C GLU A 260 27.20 -11.09 -19.99
N ALA A 261 28.13 -11.74 -20.70
CA ALA A 261 28.41 -11.42 -22.11
C ALA A 261 27.19 -11.69 -23.00
N VAL A 262 26.51 -12.82 -22.81
CA VAL A 262 25.28 -13.16 -23.56
C VAL A 262 24.12 -12.23 -23.22
N ILE A 263 23.92 -11.91 -21.94
CA ILE A 263 22.89 -10.94 -21.52
C ILE A 263 23.18 -9.57 -22.13
N ARG A 264 24.43 -9.09 -22.08
CA ARG A 264 24.83 -7.81 -22.67
C ARG A 264 24.64 -7.80 -24.19
N GLU A 265 24.96 -8.90 -24.88
CA GLU A 265 24.74 -9.07 -26.33
C GLU A 265 23.25 -8.91 -26.68
N LEU A 266 22.36 -9.59 -25.95
CA LEU A 266 20.91 -9.50 -26.13
C LEU A 266 20.34 -8.11 -25.81
N LEU A 267 20.83 -7.46 -24.74
CA LEU A 267 20.47 -6.08 -24.42
C LEU A 267 20.93 -5.11 -25.53
N GLY A 268 22.09 -5.35 -26.15
CA GLY A 268 22.57 -4.57 -27.29
C GLY A 268 21.60 -4.63 -28.49
N LEU A 269 20.97 -5.78 -28.74
CA LEU A 269 19.92 -5.91 -29.77
C LEU A 269 18.70 -5.05 -29.43
N LEU A 270 18.25 -5.07 -28.17
CA LEU A 270 17.16 -4.22 -27.71
C LEU A 270 17.48 -2.74 -27.85
N GLN A 271 18.71 -2.32 -27.54
CA GLN A 271 19.14 -0.93 -27.67
C GLN A 271 19.19 -0.50 -29.13
N THR A 272 19.74 -1.34 -30.01
CA THR A 272 19.82 -1.09 -31.45
C THR A 272 18.43 -0.95 -32.08
N ALA A 273 17.46 -1.74 -31.59
CA ALA A 273 16.06 -1.65 -31.98
C ALA A 273 15.30 -0.46 -31.33
N GLY A 274 15.96 0.35 -30.49
CA GLY A 274 15.36 1.52 -29.82
C GLY A 274 14.39 1.15 -28.69
N LYS A 275 14.48 -0.06 -28.14
CA LYS A 275 13.55 -0.58 -27.12
C LYS A 275 13.96 -0.33 -25.68
N ILE A 276 15.25 -0.06 -25.44
CA ILE A 276 15.79 0.28 -24.13
C ILE A 276 16.63 1.54 -24.22
N VAL A 277 16.66 2.33 -23.15
CA VAL A 277 17.46 3.57 -23.08
C VAL A 277 18.89 3.36 -22.60
N SER A 278 19.17 2.29 -21.83
CA SER A 278 20.48 2.03 -21.22
C SER A 278 20.75 0.53 -21.05
N VAL A 279 21.78 0.02 -21.74
CA VAL A 279 22.23 -1.38 -21.59
C VAL A 279 22.83 -1.61 -20.20
N ASP A 280 23.67 -0.71 -19.71
CA ASP A 280 24.38 -0.91 -18.44
C ASP A 280 23.42 -0.95 -17.25
N THR A 281 22.39 -0.10 -17.24
CA THR A 281 21.36 -0.10 -16.21
C THR A 281 20.53 -1.40 -16.25
N ALA A 282 20.06 -1.79 -17.43
CA ALA A 282 19.29 -3.02 -17.60
C ALA A 282 20.11 -4.27 -17.25
N LEU A 283 21.40 -4.29 -17.61
CA LEU A 283 22.32 -5.37 -17.27
C LEU A 283 22.50 -5.48 -15.76
N ALA A 284 22.71 -4.36 -15.06
CA ALA A 284 22.85 -4.37 -13.61
C ALA A 284 21.60 -4.93 -12.92
N GLU A 285 20.40 -4.53 -13.37
CA GLU A 285 19.12 -5.01 -12.84
C GLU A 285 18.91 -6.52 -13.10
N ILE A 286 19.23 -7.02 -14.30
CA ILE A 286 19.18 -8.46 -14.60
C ILE A 286 20.20 -9.23 -13.78
N MET A 287 21.45 -8.75 -13.68
CA MET A 287 22.50 -9.44 -12.94
C MET A 287 22.23 -9.49 -11.44
N ALA A 288 21.61 -8.44 -10.86
CA ALA A 288 21.16 -8.46 -9.47
C ALA A 288 20.13 -9.60 -9.24
N ARG A 289 19.18 -9.77 -10.17
CA ARG A 289 18.19 -10.85 -10.11
C ARG A 289 18.81 -12.23 -10.31
N GLU A 290 19.78 -12.35 -11.21
CA GLU A 290 20.51 -13.59 -11.53
C GLU A 290 21.37 -14.06 -10.34
N GLN A 291 21.97 -13.12 -9.58
CA GLN A 291 22.76 -13.44 -8.39
C GLN A 291 21.94 -14.06 -7.26
N SER A 292 20.67 -13.67 -7.10
CA SER A 292 19.78 -14.26 -6.10
C SER A 292 19.44 -15.72 -6.44
N MET A 293 19.16 -16.00 -7.71
CA MET A 293 18.87 -17.34 -8.22
C MET A 293 19.05 -17.36 -9.73
N SER A 294 19.79 -18.36 -10.22
CA SER A 294 20.01 -18.58 -11.65
C SER A 294 18.69 -18.62 -12.43
N THR A 295 18.64 -17.96 -13.58
CA THR A 295 17.51 -18.04 -14.53
C THR A 295 17.72 -19.12 -15.59
N GLY A 296 18.80 -19.90 -15.49
CA GLY A 296 18.98 -21.14 -16.22
C GLY A 296 17.97 -22.18 -15.74
N MET A 297 17.08 -22.62 -16.63
CA MET A 297 16.06 -23.62 -16.36
C MET A 297 16.59 -25.03 -16.67
N GLN A 298 15.74 -25.94 -17.14
CA GLN A 298 16.11 -27.28 -17.61
C GLN A 298 16.07 -27.31 -19.14
N ASP A 299 16.49 -28.42 -19.75
CA ASP A 299 16.38 -28.68 -21.20
C ASP A 299 17.10 -27.64 -22.08
N GLY A 300 18.16 -27.02 -21.55
CA GLY A 300 18.98 -26.04 -22.26
C GLY A 300 18.31 -24.68 -22.48
N ILE A 301 17.41 -24.28 -21.59
CA ILE A 301 16.70 -22.99 -21.63
C ILE A 301 17.22 -22.05 -20.55
N ALA A 302 17.37 -20.76 -20.87
CA ALA A 302 17.48 -19.70 -19.87
C ALA A 302 16.52 -18.55 -20.17
N ILE A 303 15.94 -17.96 -19.14
CA ILE A 303 15.03 -16.81 -19.27
C ILE A 303 15.48 -15.65 -18.36
N PRO A 304 16.58 -14.94 -18.68
CA PRO A 304 17.02 -13.79 -17.90
C PRO A 304 15.99 -12.67 -17.94
N HIS A 305 15.56 -12.19 -16.77
CA HIS A 305 14.46 -11.25 -16.70
C HIS A 305 14.61 -10.26 -15.55
N ALA A 306 14.11 -9.04 -15.75
CA ALA A 306 14.05 -8.02 -14.70
C ALA A 306 12.91 -7.04 -14.94
N LYS A 307 12.53 -6.35 -13.86
CA LYS A 307 11.72 -5.13 -13.94
C LYS A 307 12.66 -3.94 -14.03
N SER A 308 12.43 -3.04 -14.98
CA SER A 308 13.35 -1.96 -15.31
C SER A 308 12.60 -0.68 -15.69
N ASP A 309 13.14 0.48 -15.28
CA ASP A 309 12.67 1.78 -15.77
C ASP A 309 13.31 2.14 -17.12
N THR A 310 14.16 1.28 -17.67
CA THR A 310 14.77 1.46 -18.99
C THR A 310 13.81 1.18 -20.16
N VAL A 311 12.60 0.69 -19.84
CA VAL A 311 11.56 0.29 -20.80
C VAL A 311 10.21 0.90 -20.43
N GLU A 312 9.44 1.29 -21.44
CA GLU A 312 8.05 1.77 -21.26
C GLU A 312 7.02 0.64 -21.36
N HIS A 313 7.36 -0.45 -22.06
CA HIS A 313 6.52 -1.62 -22.28
C HIS A 313 7.34 -2.91 -22.13
N LEU A 314 6.67 -4.07 -22.08
CA LEU A 314 7.37 -5.35 -22.05
C LEU A 314 8.11 -5.58 -23.37
N VAL A 315 9.40 -5.90 -23.29
CA VAL A 315 10.26 -6.16 -24.45
C VAL A 315 11.06 -7.44 -24.24
N ALA A 316 11.36 -8.14 -25.33
CA ALA A 316 12.11 -9.38 -25.29
C ALA A 316 13.16 -9.47 -26.40
N ALA A 317 14.25 -10.17 -26.12
CA ALA A 317 15.28 -10.54 -27.07
C ALA A 317 15.57 -12.04 -26.97
N VAL A 318 15.86 -12.67 -28.10
CA VAL A 318 16.05 -14.12 -28.19
C VAL A 318 17.42 -14.40 -28.77
N GLY A 319 18.14 -15.32 -28.17
CA GLY A 319 19.44 -15.76 -28.64
C GLY A 319 19.55 -17.28 -28.68
N LEU A 320 20.14 -17.81 -29.75
CA LEU A 320 20.54 -19.21 -29.82
C LEU A 320 22.05 -19.35 -29.62
N LYS A 321 22.46 -20.20 -28.69
CA LYS A 321 23.85 -20.63 -28.49
C LYS A 321 23.90 -22.13 -28.80
N ARG A 322 23.89 -22.52 -30.07
CA ARG A 322 23.79 -23.94 -30.49
C ARG A 322 24.90 -24.83 -29.93
N GLY A 323 26.08 -24.26 -29.69
CA GLY A 323 27.19 -24.96 -29.03
C GLY A 323 27.01 -25.20 -27.53
N GLY A 324 25.94 -24.66 -26.92
CA GLY A 324 25.72 -24.67 -25.48
C GLY A 324 26.61 -23.67 -24.74
N MET A 325 26.12 -23.17 -23.61
CA MET A 325 26.94 -22.44 -22.63
C MET A 325 26.54 -22.82 -21.21
N ASP A 326 27.47 -22.67 -20.28
CA ASP A 326 27.14 -22.79 -18.87
C ASP A 326 26.34 -21.55 -18.42
N PHE A 327 25.07 -21.77 -18.10
CA PHE A 327 24.18 -20.77 -17.52
C PHE A 327 23.76 -21.16 -16.10
N ALA A 328 24.48 -22.08 -15.43
CA ALA A 328 24.10 -22.67 -14.15
C ALA A 328 22.64 -23.15 -14.14
N SER A 329 22.28 -23.92 -15.16
CA SER A 329 20.98 -24.56 -15.35
C SER A 329 20.64 -25.48 -14.17
N LEU A 330 19.36 -25.63 -13.84
CA LEU A 330 18.91 -26.46 -12.70
C LEU A 330 19.29 -27.95 -12.84
N ASP A 331 19.41 -28.44 -14.06
CA ASP A 331 19.82 -29.81 -14.40
C ASP A 331 21.31 -29.94 -14.74
N GLY A 332 22.07 -28.83 -14.68
CA GLY A 332 23.47 -28.77 -15.07
C GLY A 332 23.73 -28.90 -16.59
N GLN A 333 22.70 -28.92 -17.43
CA GLN A 333 22.86 -29.04 -18.89
C GLN A 333 23.24 -27.68 -19.51
N PRO A 334 24.02 -27.68 -20.62
CA PRO A 334 24.34 -26.45 -21.34
C PRO A 334 23.08 -25.76 -21.88
N THR A 335 23.00 -24.45 -21.70
CA THR A 335 21.92 -23.63 -22.26
C THR A 335 22.17 -23.36 -23.74
N THR A 336 21.14 -23.58 -24.56
CA THR A 336 21.16 -23.38 -26.01
C THR A 336 20.15 -22.34 -26.50
N ILE A 337 19.10 -22.07 -25.72
CA ILE A 337 18.06 -21.08 -26.01
C ILE A 337 18.02 -20.07 -24.85
N VAL A 338 18.20 -18.79 -25.15
CA VAL A 338 18.13 -17.71 -24.17
C VAL A 338 17.04 -16.74 -24.59
N VAL A 339 16.05 -16.53 -23.72
CA VAL A 339 14.97 -15.55 -23.92
C VAL A 339 15.07 -14.48 -22.85
N LEU A 340 15.66 -13.33 -23.19
CA LEU A 340 15.77 -12.19 -22.29
C LEU A 340 14.48 -11.37 -22.31
N SER A 341 14.02 -10.89 -21.15
CA SER A 341 12.86 -10.00 -21.08
C SER A 341 13.01 -8.88 -20.04
N LEU A 342 12.46 -7.72 -20.37
CA LEU A 342 12.36 -6.56 -19.47
C LEU A 342 10.91 -6.09 -19.40
N SER A 343 10.44 -5.74 -18.20
CA SER A 343 9.11 -5.16 -18.00
C SER A 343 9.18 -3.86 -17.18
N PRO A 344 8.25 -2.91 -17.38
CA PRO A 344 8.21 -1.68 -16.57
C PRO A 344 7.86 -1.98 -15.10
N LYS A 345 8.50 -1.28 -14.16
CA LYS A 345 8.20 -1.44 -12.71
C LYS A 345 6.75 -1.11 -12.36
N LYS A 346 6.11 -0.20 -13.10
CA LYS A 346 4.75 0.32 -12.84
C LYS A 346 3.61 -0.63 -13.27
N HIS A 347 3.87 -1.62 -14.12
CA HIS A 347 2.87 -2.54 -14.67
C HIS A 347 3.35 -4.01 -14.60
N PRO A 348 3.41 -4.61 -13.40
CA PRO A 348 4.05 -5.90 -13.18
C PRO A 348 3.26 -7.11 -13.71
N GLU A 349 1.97 -6.94 -13.99
CA GLU A 349 1.03 -8.02 -14.35
C GLU A 349 1.37 -8.69 -15.69
N ALA A 350 1.79 -7.92 -16.71
CA ALA A 350 2.21 -8.48 -17.99
C ALA A 350 3.48 -9.36 -17.90
N HIS A 351 4.28 -9.20 -16.84
CA HIS A 351 5.56 -9.89 -16.71
C HIS A 351 5.41 -11.39 -16.46
N LEU A 352 4.55 -11.77 -15.50
CA LEU A 352 4.35 -13.18 -15.16
C LEU A 352 3.64 -13.95 -16.27
N GLU A 353 2.66 -13.33 -16.92
CA GLU A 353 1.95 -13.91 -18.05
C GLU A 353 2.91 -14.18 -19.23
N PHE A 354 3.82 -13.25 -19.53
CA PHE A 354 4.83 -13.43 -20.55
C PHE A 354 5.79 -14.59 -20.22
N LEU A 355 6.33 -14.63 -18.99
CA LEU A 355 7.24 -15.69 -18.56
C LEU A 355 6.56 -17.07 -18.62
N ALA A 356 5.29 -17.15 -18.20
CA ALA A 356 4.50 -18.38 -18.29
C ALA A 356 4.28 -18.83 -19.75
N GLY A 357 3.98 -17.89 -20.65
CA GLY A 357 3.81 -18.16 -22.08
C GLY A 357 5.10 -18.68 -22.73
N VAL A 358 6.22 -18.00 -22.51
CA VAL A 358 7.54 -18.43 -23.02
C VAL A 358 7.92 -19.80 -22.45
N GLY A 359 7.74 -20.00 -21.14
CA GLY A 359 8.00 -21.29 -20.50
C GLY A 359 7.15 -22.42 -21.09
N SER A 360 5.87 -22.17 -21.39
CA SER A 360 4.98 -23.16 -22.01
C SER A 360 5.42 -23.54 -23.42
N ILE A 361 5.85 -22.57 -24.25
CA ILE A 361 6.32 -22.83 -25.61
C ILE A 361 7.61 -23.65 -25.58
N LEU A 362 8.54 -23.25 -24.70
CA LEU A 362 9.85 -23.90 -24.60
C LEU A 362 9.79 -25.25 -23.88
N HIS A 363 8.73 -25.57 -23.14
CA HIS A 363 8.58 -26.88 -22.51
C HIS A 363 8.31 -28.01 -23.53
N ASP A 364 7.75 -27.69 -24.70
CA ASP A 364 7.54 -28.66 -25.77
C ASP A 364 8.86 -28.99 -26.51
N PRO A 365 9.35 -30.25 -26.46
CA PRO A 365 10.58 -30.66 -27.13
C PRO A 365 10.56 -30.44 -28.65
N ALA A 366 9.40 -30.58 -29.30
CA ALA A 366 9.27 -30.39 -30.74
C ALA A 366 9.48 -28.90 -31.11
N LYS A 367 8.82 -27.99 -30.39
CA LYS A 367 9.02 -26.54 -30.53
C LYS A 367 10.47 -26.14 -30.27
N ARG A 368 11.14 -26.71 -29.24
CA ARG A 368 12.57 -26.45 -29.00
C ARG A 368 13.44 -26.85 -30.19
N GLN A 369 13.18 -28.01 -30.78
CA GLN A 369 13.93 -28.49 -31.94
C GLN A 369 13.71 -27.59 -33.16
N GLU A 370 12.47 -27.14 -33.41
CA GLU A 370 12.15 -26.17 -34.47
C GLU A 370 12.87 -24.84 -34.26
N ILE A 371 12.87 -24.33 -33.02
CA ILE A 371 13.58 -23.11 -32.63
C ILE A 371 15.08 -23.23 -32.92
N LEU A 372 15.71 -24.34 -32.52
CA LEU A 372 17.15 -24.56 -32.74
C LEU A 372 17.50 -24.68 -34.23
N GLN A 373 16.55 -25.14 -35.06
CA GLN A 373 16.71 -25.27 -36.51
C GLN A 373 16.31 -24.00 -37.29
N ALA A 374 15.85 -22.94 -36.62
CA ALA A 374 15.43 -21.71 -37.27
C ALA A 374 16.57 -21.11 -38.13
N GLY A 375 16.32 -20.94 -39.42
CA GLY A 375 17.30 -20.47 -40.39
C GLY A 375 17.42 -18.95 -40.53
N ASN A 376 16.48 -18.18 -39.97
CA ASN A 376 16.53 -16.72 -39.94
C ASN A 376 15.79 -16.16 -38.71
N ALA A 377 16.09 -14.90 -38.37
CA ALA A 377 15.53 -14.18 -37.22
C ALA A 377 14.00 -14.08 -37.24
N GLY A 378 13.40 -13.86 -38.41
CA GLY A 378 11.94 -13.74 -38.54
C GLY A 378 11.20 -15.06 -38.26
N ALA A 379 11.74 -16.18 -38.75
CA ALA A 379 11.20 -17.50 -38.46
C ALA A 379 11.26 -17.82 -36.95
N LEU A 380 12.37 -17.48 -36.30
CA LEU A 380 12.52 -17.68 -34.86
C LEU A 380 11.55 -16.80 -34.04
N ALA A 381 11.43 -15.51 -34.38
CA ALA A 381 10.47 -14.62 -33.74
C ALA A 381 9.03 -15.14 -33.89
N HIS A 382 8.66 -15.66 -35.07
CA HIS A 382 7.34 -16.23 -35.31
C HIS A 382 7.09 -17.52 -34.50
N LEU A 383 8.07 -18.41 -34.37
CA LEU A 383 7.94 -19.65 -33.59
C LEU A 383 7.67 -19.39 -32.10
N LEU A 384 8.19 -18.26 -31.60
CA LEU A 384 8.02 -17.81 -30.21
C LEU A 384 6.80 -16.92 -30.02
N GLY A 385 6.30 -16.23 -31.06
CA GLY A 385 5.12 -15.37 -30.99
C GLY A 385 3.80 -16.06 -31.34
N ALA A 386 3.83 -17.24 -31.96
CA ALA A 386 2.66 -18.02 -32.37
C ALA A 386 2.35 -19.17 -31.40
#